data_AF-A0A7Z9N3L6-F1
#
_entry.id   AF-A0A7Z9N3L6-F1
#
_cell.length_a   1.000
_cell.length_b   1.000
_cell.length_c   1.000
_cell.angle_alpha   90.00
_cell.angle_beta   90.00
_cell.angle_gamma   90.00
#
_symmetry.space_group_name_H-M   'P 1'
#
loop_
_entity.id
_entity.type
_entity.pdbx_description
1 polymer ?
#
loop_
_entity_poly.entity_id
_entity_poly.type
_entity_poly.pdbx_seq_one_letter_code
_entity_poly.pdbx_strand_id
1 'polypeptide(L)'
;MAEHLKHNWRNAKLSDQDKALCTWAEKLTLTPGEMIENDIRGLEQAGLSQEAISDAAQVIGYFNYINRVADGLGVDLEEGY
;
A
#
# COMPACT_ATOMS: atom_id res chain seq x y z
N MET A 1 0.15 -16.90 5.26
CA MET A 1 -0.62 -15.77 4.69
C MET A 1 0.28 -14.58 4.40
N ALA A 2 1.08 -14.11 5.37
CA ALA A 2 2.07 -13.03 5.20
C ALA A 2 3.12 -13.29 4.10
N GLU A 3 3.63 -14.52 3.97
CA GLU A 3 4.67 -14.84 2.98
C GLU A 3 4.21 -14.73 1.51
N HIS A 4 2.93 -14.93 1.20
CA HIS A 4 2.43 -14.77 -0.18
C HIS A 4 2.21 -13.30 -0.56
N LEU A 5 1.92 -12.44 0.42
CA LEU A 5 1.79 -10.99 0.23
C LEU A 5 3.14 -10.34 -0.11
N LYS A 6 4.25 -10.84 0.45
CA LYS A 6 5.61 -10.34 0.19
C LYS A 6 6.05 -10.47 -1.26
N HIS A 7 5.60 -11.50 -1.98
CA HIS A 7 6.13 -11.78 -3.32
C HIS A 7 5.15 -11.45 -4.45
N ASN A 8 3.85 -11.71 -4.29
CA ASN A 8 2.86 -11.32 -5.28
C ASN A 8 1.43 -11.39 -4.71
N TRP A 9 0.95 -10.26 -4.20
CA TRP A 9 -0.41 -10.15 -3.63
C TRP A 9 -1.51 -10.48 -4.64
N ARG A 10 -1.26 -10.36 -5.96
CA ARG A 10 -2.26 -10.66 -7.01
C ARG A 10 -2.62 -12.14 -7.08
N ASN A 11 -1.74 -13.02 -6.62
CA ASN A 11 -1.98 -14.47 -6.58
C ASN A 11 -2.54 -14.93 -5.23
N ALA A 12 -2.66 -14.03 -4.25
CA ALA A 12 -3.26 -14.35 -2.97
C ALA A 12 -4.80 -14.37 -3.07
N LYS A 13 -5.44 -15.26 -2.30
CA LYS A 13 -6.91 -15.28 -2.17
C LYS A 13 -7.35 -14.13 -1.28
N LEU A 14 -7.42 -12.94 -1.87
CA LEU A 14 -7.84 -11.70 -1.22
C LEU A 14 -9.31 -11.41 -1.48
N SER A 15 -9.95 -10.74 -0.53
CA SER A 15 -11.26 -10.13 -0.75
C SER A 15 -11.15 -9.04 -1.83
N ASP A 16 -12.28 -8.65 -2.44
CA ASP A 16 -12.25 -7.58 -3.43
C ASP A 16 -11.88 -6.23 -2.80
N GLN A 17 -12.21 -6.04 -1.52
CA GLN A 17 -11.78 -4.91 -0.70
C GLN A 17 -10.24 -4.87 -0.55
N ASP A 18 -9.62 -5.99 -0.19
CA ASP A 18 -8.16 -6.08 -0.04
C ASP A 18 -7.45 -5.87 -1.39
N LYS A 19 -7.98 -6.41 -2.49
CA LYS A 19 -7.41 -6.18 -3.84
C LYS A 19 -7.49 -4.71 -4.23
N ALA A 20 -8.59 -4.03 -3.94
CA ALA A 20 -8.75 -2.61 -4.21
C ALA A 20 -7.71 -1.80 -3.42
N LEU A 21 -7.54 -2.11 -2.13
CA LEU A 21 -6.54 -1.49 -1.28
C LEU A 21 -5.11 -1.73 -1.79
N CYS A 22 -4.74 -2.96 -2.15
CA CYS A 22 -3.41 -3.26 -2.69
C CYS A 22 -3.15 -2.57 -4.04
N THR A 23 -4.16 -2.51 -4.93
CA THR A 23 -4.05 -1.80 -6.22
C THR A 23 -3.81 -0.32 -6.00
N TRP A 24 -4.55 0.28 -5.07
CA TRP A 24 -4.40 1.69 -4.73
C TRP A 24 -3.05 1.99 -4.08
N ALA A 25 -2.58 1.12 -3.17
CA ALA A 25 -1.27 1.24 -2.55
C ALA A 25 -0.12 1.18 -3.55
N GLU A 26 -0.22 0.32 -4.57
CA GLU A 26 0.75 0.25 -5.66
C GLU A 26 0.76 1.55 -6.49
N LYS A 27 -0.41 2.06 -6.89
CA LYS A 27 -0.51 3.34 -7.61
C LYS A 27 0.07 4.50 -6.81
N LEU A 28 -0.31 4.64 -5.53
CA LEU A 28 0.17 5.70 -4.66
C LEU A 28 1.71 5.63 -4.45
N THR A 29 2.27 4.42 -4.53
CA THR A 29 3.72 4.20 -4.39
C THR A 29 4.49 4.54 -5.67
N LEU A 30 3.98 4.12 -6.83
CA LEU A 30 4.69 4.25 -8.11
C LEU A 30 4.41 5.58 -8.82
N THR A 31 3.17 6.07 -8.78
CA THR A 31 2.73 7.29 -9.47
C THR A 31 1.88 8.22 -8.57
N PRO A 32 2.40 8.67 -7.41
CA PRO A 32 1.64 9.54 -6.49
C PRO A 32 1.14 10.85 -7.13
N GLY A 33 1.81 11.35 -8.18
CA GLY A 33 1.38 12.55 -8.92
C GLY A 33 0.17 12.33 -9.85
N GLU A 34 -0.25 11.09 -10.08
CA GLU A 34 -1.37 10.71 -10.95
C GLU A 34 -2.64 10.34 -10.16
N MET A 35 -2.63 10.56 -8.84
CA MET A 35 -3.78 10.29 -7.98
C MET A 35 -4.92 11.26 -8.30
N ILE A 36 -6.14 10.71 -8.40
CA ILE A 36 -7.36 11.46 -8.71
C ILE A 36 -8.50 11.03 -7.77
N GLU A 37 -9.55 11.84 -7.70
CA GLU A 37 -10.72 11.56 -6.83
C GLU A 37 -11.37 10.20 -7.10
N ASN A 38 -11.37 9.74 -8.36
CA ASN A 38 -11.94 8.43 -8.72
C ASN A 38 -11.21 7.26 -8.06
N ASP A 39 -9.92 7.41 -7.69
CA ASP A 39 -9.20 6.35 -6.98
C ASP A 39 -9.80 6.14 -5.58
N ILE A 40 -10.18 7.23 -4.91
CA ILE A 40 -10.82 7.20 -3.59
C ILE A 40 -12.23 6.63 -3.71
N ARG A 41 -13.01 7.07 -4.70
CA ARG A 41 -14.35 6.53 -4.96
C ARG A 41 -14.32 5.02 -5.24
N GLY A 42 -13.27 4.53 -5.90
CA GLY A 42 -13.08 3.09 -6.11
C GLY A 42 -12.92 2.31 -4.81
N LEU A 43 -12.21 2.87 -3.82
CA LEU A 43 -12.07 2.27 -2.49
C LEU A 43 -13.38 2.29 -1.69
N GLU A 44 -14.11 3.41 -1.74
CA GLU A 44 -15.43 3.53 -1.09
C GLU A 44 -16.41 2.50 -1.66
N GLN A 45 -16.43 2.31 -2.99
CA GLN A 45 -17.24 1.29 -3.66
C GLN A 45 -16.85 -0.14 -3.29
N ALA A 46 -15.57 -0.36 -2.96
CA ALA A 46 -15.08 -1.63 -2.45
C ALA A 46 -15.40 -1.85 -0.95
N GLY A 47 -16.06 -0.87 -0.30
CA GLY A 47 -16.54 -0.96 1.08
C GLY A 47 -15.60 -0.38 2.13
N LEU A 48 -14.54 0.34 1.75
CA LEU A 48 -13.70 1.06 2.70
C LEU A 48 -14.39 2.35 3.17
N SER A 49 -14.30 2.65 4.47
CA SER A 49 -14.72 3.96 5.00
C SER A 49 -13.65 5.01 4.74
N GLN A 50 -14.03 6.29 4.82
CA GLN A 50 -13.09 7.40 4.64
C GLN A 50 -11.98 7.41 5.70
N GLU A 51 -12.29 6.98 6.93
CA GLU A 51 -11.31 6.80 8.00
C GLU A 51 -10.30 5.70 7.63
N ALA A 52 -10.80 4.55 7.15
CA ALA A 52 -9.93 3.44 6.73
C ALA A 52 -9.03 3.82 5.54
N ILE A 53 -9.54 4.62 4.60
CA ILE A 53 -8.76 5.15 3.47
C ILE A 53 -7.68 6.11 3.96
N SER A 54 -8.01 6.99 4.92
CA SER A 54 -7.06 7.90 5.55
C SER A 54 -5.96 7.14 6.31
N ASP A 55 -6.31 6.10 7.04
CA ASP A 55 -5.34 5.26 7.76
C ASP A 55 -4.41 4.54 6.77
N ALA A 56 -4.97 3.96 5.71
CA ALA A 56 -4.20 3.34 4.65
C ALA A 56 -3.21 4.33 4.00
N ALA A 57 -3.65 5.56 3.68
CA ALA A 57 -2.81 6.60 3.11
C ALA A 57 -1.57 6.87 3.96
N GLN A 58 -1.77 6.99 5.28
CA GLN A 58 -0.70 7.27 6.24
C GLN A 58 0.28 6.11 6.35
N VAL A 59 -0.21 4.86 6.42
CA VAL A 59 0.65 3.67 6.49
C VAL A 59 1.47 3.53 5.21
N ILE A 60 0.84 3.63 4.04
CA ILE A 60 1.52 3.54 2.74
C ILE A 60 2.56 4.67 2.61
N GLY A 61 2.19 5.90 2.98
CA GLY A 61 3.09 7.05 2.98
C GLY A 61 4.29 6.87 3.90
N TYR A 62 4.08 6.35 5.11
CA TYR A 62 5.14 6.08 6.07
C TYR A 62 6.15 5.06 5.54
N PHE A 63 5.69 3.93 4.99
CA PHE A 63 6.57 2.93 4.38
C PHE A 63 7.32 3.49 3.16
N ASN A 64 6.65 4.31 2.35
CA ASN A 64 7.29 5.02 1.26
C ASN A 64 8.42 5.94 1.73
N TYR A 65 8.23 6.67 2.83
CA TYR A 65 9.26 7.51 3.41
C TYR A 65 10.44 6.70 3.97
N ILE A 66 10.16 5.74 4.85
CA ILE A 66 11.23 5.01 5.56
C ILE A 66 12.06 4.15 4.61
N ASN A 67 11.44 3.54 3.59
CA ASN A 67 12.17 2.78 2.56
C ASN A 67 13.14 3.67 1.80
N ARG A 68 12.72 4.90 1.43
CA ARG A 68 13.59 5.87 0.76
C ARG A 68 14.76 6.31 1.64
N VAL A 69 14.53 6.46 2.95
CA VAL A 69 15.58 6.81 3.91
C VAL A 69 16.56 5.64 4.07
N ALA A 70 16.07 4.42 4.26
CA ALA A 70 16.91 3.24 4.42
C ALA A 70 17.75 2.98 3.17
N ASP A 71 17.12 2.89 2.00
CA ASP A 71 17.79 2.65 0.72
C ASP A 71 18.74 3.80 0.36
N GLY A 72 18.32 5.04 0.60
CA GLY A 72 19.11 6.24 0.28
C GLY A 72 20.35 6.43 1.15
N LEU A 73 20.34 5.87 2.37
CA LEU A 73 21.48 5.92 3.30
C LEU A 73 22.27 4.60 3.34
N GLY A 74 21.80 3.54 2.66
CA GLY A 74 22.43 2.22 2.70
C GLY A 74 22.33 1.54 4.07
N VAL A 75 21.22 1.75 4.78
CA VAL A 75 20.98 1.12 6.08
C VAL A 75 20.45 -0.29 5.86
N ASP A 76 21.19 -1.28 6.36
CA ASP A 76 20.74 -2.67 6.38
C ASP A 76 19.63 -2.85 7.42
N LEU A 77 18.71 -3.78 7.15
CA LEU A 77 17.76 -4.25 8.16
C LEU A 77 18.55 -4.85 9.33
N GLU A 78 18.11 -4.57 10.56
CA GLU A 78 18.74 -5.18 11.75
C GLU A 78 18.75 -6.71 11.60
N GLU A 79 19.91 -7.33 11.87
CA GLU A 79 20.03 -8.80 11.83
C GLU A 79 19.07 -9.42 12.87
N GLY A 80 18.02 -10.11 12.41
CA GLY A 80 17.16 -10.88 13.32
C GLY A 80 15.67 -11.04 12.97
N TYR A 81 15.19 -10.54 11.82
CA TYR A 81 13.80 -10.71 11.37
C TYR A 81 13.67 -11.43 10.02
#